data_AF-A0A524E1Q9-F1
#
_entry.id   AF-A0A524E1Q9-F1
#
_cell.length_a   1.000
_cell.length_b   1.000
_cell.length_c   1.000
_cell.angle_alpha   90.00
_cell.angle_beta   90.00
_cell.angle_gamma   90.00
#
_symmetry.space_group_name_H-M   'P 1'
#
loop_
_entity.id
_entity.type
_entity.pdbx_description
1 polymer ?
#
loop_
_entity_poly.entity_id
_entity_poly.type
_entity_poly.pdbx_seq_one_letter_code
_entity_poly.pdbx_strand_id
1 'polypeptide(L)'
;MKRKVDDKAYLNYLLQSLNVKELKGICKEFEIKGYSRLVKAELIDFILDSLANEELTVLLKDKELEIVSKEIELALNKINGQDRESIESIKIVNPDRHEVEINFKGWNWDVTSYLAIRDDNIDDPERDCDCRVGSNLGFCNHFWVGFIFSLKQEYFKLEDWNLTRLPEDFEKNIESIILSATEEDDEEEGIKMLDKESEDFQFLEFEDQSITVHEGEIASLEKKEQEFQEYITVYYLAELKNAKFGPRIAKKSEFDEDKVKNVDKLNLRISEKLHDENDLQVGDKVTANGKLTKDNFLKMYIVKNIRKIEKI
;
A
#
# COMPACT_ATOMS: atom_id res chain seq x y z
N MET A 1 -7.65 1.53 28.79
CA MET A 1 -7.63 2.88 28.17
C MET A 1 -8.58 3.78 28.94
N LYS A 2 -8.26 5.08 29.03
CA LYS A 2 -9.19 6.14 29.43
C LYS A 2 -9.40 7.04 28.20
N ARG A 3 -10.18 6.55 27.23
CA ARG A 3 -10.54 7.31 26.03
C ARG A 3 -11.38 8.53 26.45
N LYS A 4 -11.12 9.71 25.87
CA LYS A 4 -11.98 10.91 26.11
C LYS A 4 -13.25 10.90 25.26
N VAL A 5 -13.18 10.33 24.05
CA VAL A 5 -14.33 10.12 23.17
C VAL A 5 -15.25 9.08 23.78
N ASP A 6 -16.56 9.34 23.80
CA ASP A 6 -17.55 8.40 24.31
C ASP A 6 -17.64 7.13 23.43
N ASP A 7 -18.03 6.01 24.03
CA ASP A 7 -18.02 4.71 23.36
C ASP A 7 -18.92 4.66 22.13
N LYS A 8 -20.03 5.41 22.10
CA LYS A 8 -20.95 5.43 20.96
C LYS A 8 -20.32 6.16 19.77
N ALA A 9 -19.74 7.35 20.01
CA ALA A 9 -19.01 8.09 19.00
C ALA A 9 -17.79 7.32 18.48
N TYR A 10 -17.02 6.70 19.37
CA TYR A 10 -15.85 5.90 18.99
C TYR A 10 -16.23 4.63 18.21
N LEU A 11 -17.28 3.92 18.63
CA LEU A 11 -17.80 2.79 17.85
C LEU A 11 -18.26 3.22 16.46
N ASN A 12 -18.89 4.39 16.32
CA ASN A 12 -19.24 4.89 15.00
C ASN A 12 -17.99 4.95 14.10
N TYR A 13 -16.87 5.50 14.57
CA TYR A 13 -15.62 5.55 13.80
C TYR A 13 -15.13 4.16 13.36
N LEU A 14 -15.19 3.16 14.25
CA LEU A 14 -14.79 1.79 13.94
C LEU A 14 -15.73 1.09 12.95
N LEU A 15 -17.04 1.22 13.15
CA LEU A 15 -18.04 0.54 12.33
C LEU A 15 -18.07 1.08 10.89
N GLN A 16 -17.61 2.31 10.66
CA GLN A 16 -17.41 2.82 9.30
C GLN A 16 -16.39 2.00 8.50
N SER A 17 -15.44 1.31 9.11
CA SER A 17 -14.46 0.46 8.39
C SER A 17 -15.04 -0.90 7.98
N LEU A 18 -16.21 -1.27 8.50
CA LEU A 18 -16.85 -2.55 8.20
C LEU A 18 -17.70 -2.51 6.92
N ASN A 19 -17.84 -3.68 6.29
CA ASN A 19 -18.77 -3.90 5.20
C ASN A 19 -20.14 -4.40 5.72
N VAL A 20 -21.15 -4.43 4.85
CA VAL A 20 -22.52 -4.82 5.21
C VAL A 20 -22.60 -6.23 5.81
N LYS A 21 -21.78 -7.16 5.34
CA LYS A 21 -21.76 -8.55 5.85
C LYS A 21 -21.20 -8.59 7.27
N GLU A 22 -20.13 -7.86 7.54
CA GLU A 22 -19.51 -7.75 8.87
C GLU A 22 -20.47 -7.07 9.86
N LEU A 23 -21.11 -5.97 9.47
CA LEU A 23 -22.12 -5.28 10.30
C LEU A 23 -23.32 -6.19 10.63
N LYS A 24 -23.84 -6.93 9.64
CA LYS A 24 -24.89 -7.93 9.87
C LYS A 24 -24.42 -9.08 10.77
N GLY A 25 -23.12 -9.39 10.74
CA GLY A 25 -22.47 -10.32 11.67
C GLY A 25 -22.60 -9.85 13.11
N ILE A 26 -22.27 -8.59 13.38
CA ILE A 26 -22.46 -7.96 14.70
C ILE A 26 -23.92 -8.04 15.14
N CYS A 27 -24.87 -7.66 14.28
CA CYS A 27 -26.29 -7.74 14.64
C CYS A 27 -26.73 -9.18 15.00
N LYS A 28 -26.15 -10.20 14.37
CA LYS A 28 -26.43 -11.60 14.68
C LYS A 28 -25.79 -12.02 16.01
N GLU A 29 -24.55 -11.62 16.28
CA GLU A 29 -23.82 -11.93 17.51
C GLU A 29 -24.53 -11.37 18.75
N PHE A 30 -25.09 -10.16 18.63
CA PHE A 30 -25.83 -9.48 19.71
C PHE A 30 -27.35 -9.73 19.65
N GLU A 31 -27.81 -10.73 18.88
CA GLU A 31 -29.22 -11.12 18.77
C GLU A 31 -30.21 -9.99 18.39
N ILE A 32 -29.72 -8.92 17.75
CA ILE A 32 -30.53 -7.80 17.27
C ILE A 32 -31.43 -8.28 16.13
N LYS A 33 -32.69 -7.84 16.05
CA LYS A 33 -33.65 -8.26 14.99
C LYS A 33 -34.04 -7.08 14.11
N GLY A 34 -34.48 -7.36 12.88
CA GLY A 34 -35.00 -6.33 11.96
C GLY A 34 -33.98 -5.69 11.01
N TYR A 35 -32.70 -6.07 11.10
CA TYR A 35 -31.60 -5.45 10.35
C TYR A 35 -31.46 -5.91 8.88
N SER A 36 -32.23 -6.91 8.42
CA SER A 36 -31.95 -7.62 7.16
C SER A 36 -32.03 -6.74 5.92
N ARG A 37 -32.90 -5.73 5.92
CA ARG A 37 -33.14 -4.80 4.81
C ARG A 37 -32.28 -3.53 4.86
N LEU A 38 -31.57 -3.31 5.96
CA LEU A 38 -30.84 -2.07 6.19
C LEU A 38 -29.57 -2.01 5.33
N VAL A 39 -29.27 -0.81 4.82
CA VAL A 39 -28.00 -0.51 4.14
C VAL A 39 -26.90 -0.18 5.14
N LYS A 40 -25.66 0.03 4.69
CA LYS A 40 -24.49 0.21 5.57
C LYS A 40 -24.69 1.32 6.63
N ALA A 41 -25.06 2.53 6.21
CA ALA A 41 -25.25 3.65 7.14
C ALA A 41 -26.34 3.33 8.17
N GLU A 42 -27.51 2.86 7.69
CA GLU A 42 -28.62 2.46 8.55
C GLU A 42 -28.26 1.33 9.52
N LEU A 43 -27.41 0.38 9.10
CA LEU A 43 -26.93 -0.69 9.98
C LEU A 43 -26.08 -0.16 11.13
N ILE A 44 -25.20 0.81 10.85
CA ILE A 44 -24.35 1.42 11.87
C ILE A 44 -25.22 2.13 12.89
N ASP A 45 -26.10 3.02 12.45
CA ASP A 45 -27.04 3.74 13.32
C ASP A 45 -27.89 2.75 14.12
N PHE A 46 -28.41 1.72 13.46
CA PHE A 46 -29.25 0.71 14.09
C PHE A 46 -28.51 -0.10 15.17
N ILE A 47 -27.24 -0.46 14.95
CA ILE A 47 -26.41 -1.12 15.97
C ILE A 47 -26.22 -0.19 17.18
N LEU A 48 -25.83 1.06 16.92
CA LEU A 48 -25.54 2.04 17.96
C LEU A 48 -26.78 2.45 18.78
N ASP A 49 -27.98 2.35 18.20
CA ASP A 49 -29.25 2.66 18.87
C ASP A 49 -29.89 1.44 19.53
N SER A 50 -29.57 0.22 19.08
CA SER A 50 -30.19 -1.01 19.61
C SER A 50 -29.47 -1.59 20.83
N LEU A 51 -28.18 -1.28 21.01
CA LEU A 51 -27.36 -1.83 22.08
C LEU A 51 -27.37 -0.93 23.32
N ALA A 52 -27.44 -1.54 24.50
CA ALA A 52 -27.22 -0.86 25.77
C ALA A 52 -25.73 -0.51 25.96
N ASN A 53 -25.42 0.42 26.87
CA ASN A 53 -24.03 0.87 27.11
C ASN A 53 -23.09 -0.29 27.49
N GLU A 54 -23.58 -1.25 28.27
CA GLU A 54 -22.82 -2.44 28.64
C GLU A 54 -22.50 -3.32 27.42
N GLU A 55 -23.44 -3.44 26.48
CA GLU A 55 -23.27 -4.20 25.25
C GLU A 55 -22.34 -3.47 24.26
N LEU A 56 -22.43 -2.14 24.17
CA LEU A 56 -21.47 -1.32 23.41
C LEU A 56 -20.04 -1.51 23.93
N THR A 57 -19.87 -1.58 25.26
CA THR A 57 -18.55 -1.84 25.88
C THR A 57 -18.02 -3.23 25.50
N VAL A 58 -18.89 -4.25 25.48
CA VAL A 58 -18.52 -5.61 25.04
C VAL A 58 -18.15 -5.61 23.56
N LEU A 59 -18.95 -4.98 22.71
CA LEU A 59 -18.68 -4.86 21.28
C LEU A 59 -17.31 -4.22 21.02
N LEU A 60 -16.98 -3.14 21.74
CA LEU A 60 -15.68 -2.50 21.66
C LEU A 60 -14.56 -3.46 22.02
N LYS A 61 -14.66 -4.13 23.17
CA LYS A 61 -13.64 -5.06 23.65
C LYS A 61 -13.37 -6.18 22.65
N ASP A 62 -14.41 -6.66 21.99
CA ASP A 62 -14.34 -7.83 21.12
C ASP A 62 -13.90 -7.47 19.69
N LYS A 63 -14.28 -6.30 19.18
CA LYS A 63 -14.08 -5.94 17.76
C LYS A 63 -13.04 -4.85 17.50
N GLU A 64 -12.70 -4.00 18.48
CA GLU A 64 -11.79 -2.86 18.28
C GLU A 64 -10.47 -3.32 17.64
N LEU A 65 -9.79 -4.29 18.25
CA LEU A 65 -8.49 -4.74 17.77
C LEU A 65 -8.59 -5.42 16.40
N GLU A 66 -9.63 -6.21 16.15
CA GLU A 66 -9.86 -6.85 14.85
C GLU A 66 -9.98 -5.82 13.72
N ILE A 67 -10.80 -4.78 13.94
CA ILE A 67 -11.05 -3.72 12.96
C ILE A 67 -9.80 -2.89 12.72
N VAL A 68 -9.13 -2.47 13.80
CA VAL A 68 -7.93 -1.63 13.74
C VAL A 68 -6.78 -2.38 13.05
N SER A 69 -6.53 -3.64 13.43
CA SER A 69 -5.49 -4.47 12.80
C SER A 69 -5.69 -4.58 11.29
N LYS A 70 -6.92 -4.83 10.84
CA LYS A 70 -7.25 -4.96 9.41
C LYS A 70 -6.95 -3.67 8.64
N GLU A 71 -7.34 -2.51 9.17
CA GLU A 71 -7.12 -1.23 8.47
C GLU A 71 -5.64 -0.82 8.51
N ILE A 72 -4.89 -1.16 9.56
CA ILE A 72 -3.43 -1.00 9.62
C ILE A 72 -2.73 -1.89 8.59
N GLU A 73 -3.12 -3.17 8.46
CA GLU A 73 -2.56 -4.07 7.45
C GLU A 73 -2.78 -3.52 6.03
N LEU A 74 -3.98 -3.00 5.75
CA LEU A 74 -4.27 -2.35 4.48
C LEU A 74 -3.42 -1.08 4.26
N ALA A 75 -3.14 -0.30 5.32
CA ALA A 75 -2.25 0.84 5.24
C ALA A 75 -0.80 0.41 4.92
N LEU A 76 -0.28 -0.62 5.58
CA LEU A 76 1.04 -1.19 5.29
C LEU A 76 1.13 -1.69 3.84
N ASN A 77 0.08 -2.37 3.35
CA ASN A 77 0.01 -2.79 1.95
C ASN A 77 0.05 -1.61 0.97
N LYS A 78 -0.52 -0.44 1.32
CA LYS A 78 -0.41 0.78 0.50
C LYS A 78 1.01 1.33 0.51
N ILE A 79 1.64 1.41 1.67
CA ILE A 79 3.03 1.87 1.83
C ILE A 79 3.98 0.98 1.01
N ASN A 80 3.74 -0.33 1.03
CA ASN A 80 4.52 -1.31 0.29
C ASN A 80 4.10 -1.44 -1.18
N GLY A 81 3.12 -0.65 -1.63
CA GLY A 81 2.57 -0.67 -2.98
C GLY A 81 2.03 -2.04 -3.42
N GLN A 82 1.54 -2.84 -2.47
CA GLN A 82 0.83 -4.11 -2.69
C GLN A 82 -0.69 -3.88 -2.83
N ASP A 83 -1.18 -2.68 -2.51
CA ASP A 83 -2.57 -2.29 -2.71
C ASP A 83 -2.87 -1.84 -4.16
N ARG A 84 -4.16 -1.69 -4.53
CA ARG A 84 -4.56 -1.18 -5.86
C ARG A 84 -4.43 0.33 -5.99
N GLU A 85 -4.30 1.00 -4.86
CA GLU A 85 -4.13 2.43 -4.76
C GLU A 85 -2.79 2.69 -4.07
N SER A 86 -2.01 3.61 -4.62
CA SER A 86 -0.68 3.96 -4.16
C SER A 86 -0.65 5.36 -3.58
N ILE A 87 0.33 5.64 -2.72
CA ILE A 87 0.63 7.01 -2.28
C ILE A 87 1.22 7.75 -3.48
N GLU A 88 0.56 8.81 -3.93
CA GLU A 88 1.03 9.68 -5.02
C GLU A 88 1.90 10.80 -4.48
N SER A 89 1.46 11.46 -3.40
CA SER A 89 2.24 12.52 -2.75
C SER A 89 1.90 12.65 -1.27
N ILE A 90 2.87 13.15 -0.50
CA ILE A 90 2.70 13.54 0.90
C ILE A 90 3.19 14.98 1.05
N LYS A 91 2.35 15.85 1.59
CA LYS A 91 2.63 17.26 1.82
C LYS A 91 2.44 17.61 3.30
N ILE A 92 3.43 18.28 3.89
CA ILE A 92 3.26 18.96 5.17
C ILE A 92 2.61 20.31 4.87
N VAL A 93 1.32 20.45 5.14
CA VAL A 93 0.54 21.66 4.85
C VAL A 93 0.88 22.76 5.85
N ASN A 94 1.07 22.39 7.12
CA ASN A 94 1.47 23.30 8.18
C ASN A 94 2.36 22.58 9.21
N PRO A 95 3.68 22.83 9.21
CA PRO A 95 4.60 22.16 10.13
C PRO A 95 4.37 22.55 11.58
N ASP A 96 3.91 23.78 11.87
CA ASP A 96 3.68 24.24 13.26
C ASP A 96 2.42 23.62 13.87
N ARG A 97 1.49 23.17 13.02
CA ARG A 97 0.22 22.54 13.43
C ARG A 97 0.19 21.03 13.15
N HIS A 98 1.31 20.47 12.71
CA HIS A 98 1.46 19.06 12.33
C HIS A 98 0.41 18.62 11.29
N GLU A 99 0.04 19.51 10.37
CA GLU A 99 -0.98 19.25 9.36
C GLU A 99 -0.35 18.57 8.15
N VAL A 100 -0.87 17.40 7.80
CA VAL A 100 -0.38 16.57 6.70
C VAL A 100 -1.53 16.28 5.75
N GLU A 101 -1.25 16.39 4.46
CA GLU A 101 -2.12 15.94 3.38
C GLU A 101 -1.42 14.85 2.59
N ILE A 102 -2.15 13.76 2.33
CA ILE A 102 -1.67 12.61 1.56
C ILE A 102 -2.63 12.38 0.41
N ASN A 103 -2.10 12.41 -0.81
CA ASN A 103 -2.84 12.07 -2.01
C ASN A 103 -2.55 10.63 -2.40
N PHE A 104 -3.61 9.90 -2.69
CA PHE A 104 -3.58 8.51 -3.11
C PHE A 104 -4.18 8.40 -4.50
N LYS A 105 -3.55 7.59 -5.34
CA LYS A 105 -3.97 7.36 -6.71
C LYS A 105 -4.35 5.90 -6.93
N GLY A 106 -5.58 5.69 -7.35
CA GLY A 106 -6.09 4.41 -7.84
C GLY A 106 -6.08 4.34 -9.36
N TRP A 107 -6.75 3.34 -9.91
CA TRP A 107 -6.82 3.16 -11.37
C TRP A 107 -7.65 4.25 -12.07
N ASN A 108 -8.78 4.63 -11.48
CA ASN A 108 -9.76 5.60 -12.03
C ASN A 108 -10.28 6.58 -10.95
N TRP A 109 -9.60 6.68 -9.82
CA TRP A 109 -10.03 7.53 -8.71
C TRP A 109 -8.80 8.02 -7.95
N ASP A 110 -8.95 9.17 -7.32
CA ASP A 110 -7.96 9.75 -6.42
C ASP A 110 -8.64 9.96 -5.06
N VAL A 111 -7.85 9.88 -3.98
CA VAL A 111 -8.31 10.13 -2.61
C VAL A 111 -7.34 11.09 -1.95
N THR A 112 -7.86 12.15 -1.36
CA THR A 112 -7.10 13.04 -0.49
C THR A 112 -7.44 12.73 0.97
N SER A 113 -6.41 12.63 1.81
CA SER A 113 -6.54 12.44 3.25
C SER A 113 -5.77 13.52 3.98
N TYR A 114 -6.45 14.23 4.88
CA TYR A 114 -5.90 15.19 5.81
C TYR A 114 -5.84 14.60 7.22
N LEU A 115 -4.75 14.87 7.93
CA LEU A 115 -4.59 14.51 9.34
C LEU A 115 -3.73 15.54 10.07
N ALA A 116 -4.15 15.89 11.28
CA ALA A 116 -3.32 16.67 12.21
C ALA A 116 -3.41 16.08 13.63
N ILE A 117 -2.26 15.59 14.12
CA ILE A 117 -2.11 15.04 15.48
C ILE A 117 -1.18 15.96 16.27
N ARG A 118 -1.67 16.43 17.41
CA ARG A 118 -1.00 17.34 18.35
C ARG A 118 -1.35 16.93 19.78
N ASP A 119 -0.57 17.41 20.74
CA ASP A 119 -0.81 17.15 22.16
C ASP A 119 -2.22 17.55 22.63
N ASP A 120 -2.80 18.60 22.03
CA ASP A 120 -4.12 19.12 22.40
C ASP A 120 -5.30 18.35 21.79
N ASN A 121 -5.07 17.56 20.74
CA ASN A 121 -6.11 16.80 20.03
C ASN A 121 -5.81 15.30 19.87
N ILE A 122 -4.74 14.77 20.48
CA ILE A 122 -4.33 13.35 20.33
C ILE A 122 -5.43 12.35 20.71
N ASP A 123 -6.34 12.74 21.61
CA ASP A 123 -7.49 11.92 22.00
C ASP A 123 -8.63 11.90 20.96
N ASP A 124 -8.65 12.83 20.00
CA ASP A 124 -9.57 12.87 18.85
C ASP A 124 -8.99 13.75 17.74
N PRO A 125 -8.06 13.23 16.93
CA PRO A 125 -7.33 14.04 15.96
C PRO A 125 -8.24 14.65 14.90
N GLU A 126 -7.87 15.86 14.47
CA GLU A 126 -8.45 16.49 13.30
C GLU A 126 -8.10 15.66 12.07
N ARG A 127 -9.12 15.19 11.37
CA ARG A 127 -8.98 14.31 10.21
C ARG A 127 -10.09 14.57 9.21
N ASP A 128 -9.76 14.45 7.94
CA ASP A 128 -10.72 14.44 6.84
C ASP A 128 -10.18 13.51 5.75
N CYS A 129 -11.05 12.82 5.03
CA CYS A 129 -10.63 11.96 3.94
C CYS A 129 -11.80 11.71 3.00
N ASP A 130 -11.56 11.88 1.71
CA ASP A 130 -12.60 11.78 0.69
C ASP A 130 -13.02 10.33 0.39
N CYS A 131 -12.36 9.34 1.02
CA CYS A 131 -12.76 7.96 0.89
C CYS A 131 -14.08 7.69 1.63
N ARG A 132 -14.83 6.68 1.18
CA ARG A 132 -16.16 6.33 1.73
C ARG A 132 -16.18 6.14 3.26
N VAL A 133 -15.07 5.68 3.84
CA VAL A 133 -14.94 5.44 5.28
C VAL A 133 -14.53 6.73 6.00
N GLY A 134 -13.50 7.41 5.49
CA GLY A 134 -12.94 8.64 6.04
C GLY A 134 -13.91 9.82 6.03
N SER A 135 -14.76 9.91 4.99
CA SER A 135 -15.75 10.99 4.86
C SER A 135 -16.84 10.94 5.93
N ASN A 136 -16.90 9.84 6.69
CA ASN A 136 -17.78 9.63 7.83
C ASN A 136 -16.97 9.56 9.15
N LEU A 137 -15.76 10.13 9.18
CA LEU A 137 -14.80 10.15 10.29
C LEU A 137 -14.28 8.77 10.73
N GLY A 138 -14.44 7.74 9.89
CA GLY A 138 -13.99 6.39 10.18
C GLY A 138 -12.48 6.22 10.11
N PHE A 139 -11.94 5.25 10.86
CA PHE A 139 -10.52 4.88 10.82
C PHE A 139 -10.19 4.04 9.59
N CYS A 140 -10.20 4.68 8.43
CA CYS A 140 -9.78 4.07 7.17
C CYS A 140 -8.27 3.82 7.13
N ASN A 141 -7.84 2.91 6.27
CA ASN A 141 -6.42 2.71 5.95
C ASN A 141 -5.68 4.00 5.54
N HIS A 142 -6.33 5.00 4.92
CA HIS A 142 -5.71 6.31 4.63
C HIS A 142 -5.35 7.08 5.91
N PHE A 143 -6.24 7.07 6.91
CA PHE A 143 -5.95 7.62 8.23
C PHE A 143 -4.73 6.95 8.86
N TRP A 144 -4.62 5.63 8.74
CA TRP A 144 -3.48 4.87 9.28
C TRP A 144 -2.16 5.14 8.56
N VAL A 145 -2.18 5.39 7.24
CA VAL A 145 -1.00 5.89 6.51
C VAL A 145 -0.56 7.24 7.08
N GLY A 146 -1.50 8.17 7.29
CA GLY A 146 -1.21 9.47 7.92
C GLY A 146 -0.72 9.36 9.36
N PHE A 147 -1.28 8.42 10.13
CA PHE A 147 -0.87 8.14 11.50
C PHE A 147 0.58 7.66 11.57
N ILE A 148 0.94 6.68 10.74
CA ILE A 148 2.31 6.16 10.64
C ILE A 148 3.26 7.26 10.20
N PHE A 149 2.89 8.04 9.19
CA PHE A 149 3.69 9.19 8.75
C PHE A 149 3.95 10.19 9.88
N SER A 150 2.89 10.60 10.60
CA SER A 150 2.99 11.58 11.69
C SER A 150 3.84 11.06 12.85
N LEU A 151 3.76 9.77 13.14
CA LEU A 151 4.61 9.11 14.13
C LEU A 151 6.08 9.10 13.68
N LYS A 152 6.34 8.83 12.40
CA LYS A 152 7.69 8.83 11.82
C LYS A 152 8.29 10.23 11.68
N GLN A 153 7.45 11.27 11.59
CA GLN A 153 7.86 12.68 11.71
C GLN A 153 8.00 13.18 13.16
N GLU A 154 7.81 12.29 14.15
CA GLU A 154 7.88 12.64 15.57
C GLU A 154 6.87 13.70 16.03
N TYR A 155 5.73 13.85 15.33
CA TYR A 155 4.67 14.79 15.71
C TYR A 155 3.93 14.41 16.99
N PHE A 156 4.02 13.14 17.39
CA PHE A 156 3.57 12.62 18.67
C PHE A 156 4.36 11.36 19.00
N LYS A 157 4.30 10.90 20.25
CA LYS A 157 4.85 9.59 20.64
C LYS A 157 3.75 8.57 20.78
N LEU A 158 4.08 7.32 20.47
CA LEU A 158 3.12 6.22 20.59
C LEU A 158 2.63 6.01 22.03
N GLU A 159 3.46 6.29 23.03
CA GLU A 159 3.08 6.22 24.46
C GLU A 159 1.96 7.20 24.84
N ASP A 160 1.82 8.30 24.10
CA ASP A 160 0.78 9.31 24.31
C ASP A 160 -0.54 8.93 23.63
N TRP A 161 -0.52 7.97 22.69
CA TRP A 161 -1.70 7.52 21.97
C TRP A 161 -2.65 6.72 22.86
N ASN A 162 -3.89 7.20 22.98
CA ASN A 162 -4.87 6.60 23.88
C ASN A 162 -6.28 6.46 23.26
N LEU A 163 -6.45 6.85 21.99
CA LEU A 163 -7.73 6.82 21.29
C LEU A 163 -8.08 5.40 20.85
N THR A 164 -7.16 4.66 20.25
CA THR A 164 -7.41 3.28 19.81
C THR A 164 -6.41 2.29 20.42
N ARG A 165 -6.86 1.06 20.66
CA ARG A 165 -5.93 -0.04 20.95
C ARG A 165 -5.20 -0.46 19.68
N LEU A 166 -3.88 -0.52 19.74
CA LEU A 166 -3.03 -0.98 18.65
C LEU A 166 -2.64 -2.47 18.81
N PRO A 167 -2.31 -3.17 17.72
CA PRO A 167 -1.70 -4.50 17.75
C PRO A 167 -0.38 -4.50 18.53
N GLU A 168 -0.06 -5.60 19.23
CA GLU A 168 1.16 -5.70 20.03
C GLU A 168 2.44 -5.64 19.18
N ASP A 169 2.34 -6.04 17.91
CA ASP A 169 3.41 -6.04 16.92
C ASP A 169 3.45 -4.74 16.09
N PHE A 170 2.61 -3.74 16.40
CA PHE A 170 2.51 -2.51 15.60
C PHE A 170 3.85 -1.79 15.42
N GLU A 171 4.58 -1.49 16.51
CA GLU A 171 5.87 -0.79 16.45
C GLU A 171 6.88 -1.51 15.57
N LYS A 172 6.94 -2.84 15.72
CA LYS A 172 7.83 -3.70 14.94
C LYS A 172 7.47 -3.65 13.46
N ASN A 173 6.18 -3.71 13.12
CA ASN A 173 5.70 -3.74 11.73
C ASN A 173 5.95 -2.42 10.98
N ILE A 174 6.18 -1.32 11.70
CA ILE A 174 6.51 -0.03 11.09
C ILE A 174 7.99 0.33 11.21
N GLU A 175 8.82 -0.46 11.89
CA GLU A 175 10.21 -0.13 12.22
C GLU A 175 11.03 0.21 10.97
N SER A 176 10.92 -0.63 9.94
CA SER A 176 11.61 -0.53 8.65
C SER A 176 11.14 0.64 7.77
N ILE A 177 9.99 1.25 8.09
CA ILE A 177 9.44 2.38 7.34
C ILE A 177 10.24 3.64 7.65
N ILE A 178 10.73 4.30 6.61
CA ILE A 178 11.46 5.56 6.65
C ILE A 178 10.80 6.63 5.78
N LEU A 179 11.09 7.89 6.09
CA LEU A 179 10.71 9.03 5.29
C LEU A 179 11.94 9.51 4.50
N SER A 180 11.79 9.74 3.21
CA SER A 180 12.84 10.27 2.34
C SER A 180 12.32 11.48 1.58
N ALA A 181 13.06 12.59 1.60
CA ALA A 181 12.80 13.73 0.73
C ALA A 181 13.24 13.39 -0.71
N THR A 182 12.43 13.78 -1.70
CA THR A 182 12.84 13.80 -3.10
C THR A 182 13.22 15.20 -3.50
N GLU A 183 14.44 15.36 -4.00
CA GLU A 183 14.84 16.53 -4.79
C GLU A 183 14.17 16.38 -6.17
N GLU A 184 12.95 16.92 -6.35
CA GLU A 184 12.39 17.09 -7.69
C GLU A 184 12.83 18.46 -8.23
N ASP A 185 13.34 18.46 -9.46
CA ASP A 185 13.70 19.67 -10.20
C ASP A 185 12.44 20.55 -10.38
N ASP A 186 12.40 21.66 -9.64
CA ASP A 186 11.56 22.86 -9.80
C ASP A 186 10.19 23.00 -9.08
N GLU A 187 9.61 22.03 -8.36
CA GLU A 187 8.44 22.28 -7.47
C GLU A 187 8.50 21.42 -6.19
N GLU A 188 8.14 22.01 -5.03
CA GLU A 188 8.08 21.48 -3.64
C GLU A 188 8.72 20.10 -3.35
N GLU A 189 9.68 20.04 -2.40
CA GLU A 189 10.26 18.78 -1.88
C GLU A 189 9.16 17.76 -1.51
N GLY A 190 8.96 16.77 -2.37
CA GLY A 190 8.03 15.67 -2.11
C GLY A 190 8.57 14.74 -1.02
N ILE A 191 7.73 14.32 -0.08
CA ILE A 191 8.12 13.30 0.91
C ILE A 191 7.60 11.95 0.45
N LYS A 192 8.49 10.95 0.43
CA LYS A 192 8.14 9.54 0.21
C LYS A 192 8.22 8.76 1.51
N MET A 193 7.33 7.78 1.66
CA MET A 193 7.35 6.83 2.76
C MET A 193 7.69 5.45 2.22
N LEU A 194 8.81 4.88 2.67
CA LEU A 194 9.42 3.68 2.11
C LEU A 194 9.69 2.64 3.19
N ASP A 195 9.28 1.39 2.96
CA ASP A 195 9.65 0.26 3.80
C ASP A 195 10.94 -0.39 3.31
N LYS A 196 12.01 -0.32 4.09
CA LYS A 196 13.33 -0.88 3.74
C LYS A 196 13.37 -2.40 3.70
N GLU A 197 12.47 -3.08 4.41
CA GLU A 197 12.42 -4.54 4.46
C GLU A 197 11.50 -5.12 3.38
N SER A 198 10.75 -4.26 2.67
CA SER A 198 9.95 -4.69 1.53
C SER A 198 10.83 -5.24 0.41
N GLU A 199 10.44 -6.40 -0.15
CA GLU A 199 11.08 -6.99 -1.33
C GLU A 199 11.13 -6.01 -2.52
N ASP A 200 10.21 -5.07 -2.55
CA ASP A 200 10.08 -4.06 -3.59
C ASP A 200 11.08 -2.89 -3.43
N PHE A 201 11.66 -2.71 -2.24
CA PHE A 201 12.53 -1.57 -1.91
C PHE A 201 13.74 -1.46 -2.84
N GLN A 202 14.32 -2.61 -3.20
CA GLN A 202 15.49 -2.71 -4.09
C GLN A 202 15.23 -2.21 -5.52
N PHE A 203 13.97 -2.05 -5.93
CA PHE A 203 13.59 -1.61 -7.28
C PHE A 203 13.29 -0.12 -7.36
N LEU A 204 13.02 0.55 -6.23
CA LEU A 204 12.59 1.95 -6.18
C LEU A 204 13.59 2.90 -6.85
N GLU A 205 14.90 2.71 -6.63
CA GLU A 205 15.93 3.57 -7.22
C GLU A 205 16.00 3.46 -8.76
N PHE A 206 15.39 2.43 -9.34
CA PHE A 206 15.35 2.16 -10.77
C PHE A 206 13.92 2.24 -11.34
N GLU A 207 12.94 2.65 -10.55
CA GLU A 207 11.56 2.76 -11.01
C GLU A 207 11.49 3.74 -12.19
N ASP A 208 10.82 3.30 -13.25
CA ASP A 208 10.72 4.00 -14.53
C ASP A 208 12.05 4.29 -15.24
N GLN A 209 13.15 3.69 -14.80
CA GLN A 209 14.45 3.81 -15.47
C GLN A 209 14.69 2.66 -16.44
N SER A 210 15.55 2.93 -17.44
CA SER A 210 16.09 1.86 -18.27
C SER A 210 17.18 1.12 -17.51
N ILE A 211 17.06 -0.20 -17.43
CA ILE A 211 18.03 -1.07 -16.76
C ILE A 211 18.61 -2.10 -17.73
N THR A 212 19.75 -2.66 -17.32
CA THR A 212 20.30 -3.89 -17.89
C THR A 212 20.18 -5.01 -16.87
N VAL A 213 19.54 -6.11 -17.26
CA VAL A 213 19.67 -7.39 -16.57
C VAL A 213 20.94 -8.05 -17.08
N HIS A 214 21.97 -8.07 -16.24
CA HIS A 214 23.28 -8.61 -16.58
C HIS A 214 23.27 -10.14 -16.61
N GLU A 215 22.56 -10.76 -15.68
CA GLU A 215 22.40 -12.21 -15.58
C GLU A 215 21.12 -12.51 -14.80
N GLY A 216 20.38 -13.54 -15.20
CA GLY A 216 19.31 -14.13 -14.40
C GLY A 216 18.86 -15.44 -15.03
N GLU A 217 18.51 -16.42 -14.21
CA GLU A 217 18.07 -17.73 -14.69
C GLU A 217 16.54 -17.78 -14.73
N ILE A 218 15.95 -18.16 -15.86
CA ILE A 218 14.49 -18.27 -16.00
C ILE A 218 13.99 -19.41 -15.10
N ALA A 219 13.31 -19.06 -14.02
CA ALA A 219 12.70 -20.00 -13.08
C ALA A 219 11.31 -20.44 -13.54
N SER A 220 10.54 -19.52 -14.12
CA SER A 220 9.23 -19.81 -14.71
C SER A 220 9.01 -18.98 -15.97
N LEU A 221 8.17 -19.50 -16.86
CA LEU A 221 7.82 -18.85 -18.12
C LEU A 221 6.35 -19.12 -18.44
N GLU A 222 5.51 -18.10 -18.28
CA GLU A 222 4.06 -18.22 -18.47
C GLU A 222 3.60 -17.44 -19.69
N LYS A 223 2.90 -18.11 -20.62
CA LYS A 223 2.20 -17.45 -21.71
C LYS A 223 0.97 -16.70 -21.17
N LYS A 224 0.83 -15.43 -21.53
CA LYS A 224 -0.31 -14.57 -21.21
C LYS A 224 -0.89 -13.98 -22.49
N GLU A 225 -2.21 -13.82 -22.47
CA GLU A 225 -2.96 -13.16 -23.52
C GLU A 225 -3.67 -11.96 -22.92
N GLN A 226 -3.55 -10.81 -23.58
CA GLN A 226 -4.21 -9.57 -23.18
C GLN A 226 -5.03 -9.06 -24.36
N GLU A 227 -6.34 -9.05 -24.20
CA GLU A 227 -7.26 -8.46 -25.17
C GLU A 227 -7.48 -6.98 -24.83
N PHE A 228 -7.24 -6.10 -25.80
CA PHE A 228 -7.54 -4.69 -25.69
C PHE A 228 -8.09 -4.16 -27.02
N GLN A 229 -9.33 -3.65 -27.00
CA GLN A 229 -10.01 -3.12 -28.20
C GLN A 229 -9.95 -4.08 -29.40
N GLU A 230 -10.31 -5.36 -29.20
CA GLU A 230 -10.31 -6.44 -30.21
C GLU A 230 -8.91 -6.90 -30.69
N TYR A 231 -7.83 -6.31 -30.18
CA TYR A 231 -6.47 -6.78 -30.42
C TYR A 231 -6.01 -7.73 -29.31
N ILE A 232 -5.65 -8.95 -29.67
CA ILE A 232 -5.05 -9.92 -28.75
C ILE A 232 -3.52 -9.74 -28.81
N THR A 233 -2.95 -9.30 -27.70
CA THR A 233 -1.50 -9.26 -27.53
C THR A 233 -1.06 -10.47 -26.72
N VAL A 234 -0.19 -11.28 -27.33
CA VAL A 234 0.44 -12.43 -26.66
C VAL A 234 1.81 -12.01 -26.12
N TYR A 235 2.08 -12.34 -24.86
CA TYR A 235 3.39 -12.13 -24.24
C TYR A 235 3.71 -13.25 -23.26
N TYR A 236 4.98 -13.34 -22.89
CA TYR A 236 5.48 -14.29 -21.90
C TYR A 236 5.93 -13.51 -20.67
N LEU A 237 5.43 -13.92 -19.51
CA LEU A 237 5.90 -13.46 -18.21
C LEU A 237 6.98 -14.43 -17.75
N ALA A 238 8.23 -13.97 -17.75
CA ALA A 238 9.36 -14.76 -17.25
C ALA A 238 9.72 -14.30 -15.84
N GLU A 239 9.83 -15.24 -14.92
CA GLU A 239 10.41 -15.00 -13.60
C GLU A 239 11.87 -15.40 -13.63
N LEU A 240 12.77 -14.47 -13.32
CA LEU A 240 14.19 -14.75 -13.15
C LEU A 240 14.49 -14.98 -11.68
N LYS A 241 15.30 -16.01 -11.37
CA LYS A 241 15.90 -16.20 -10.05
C LYS A 241 17.36 -15.73 -10.03
N ASN A 242 17.82 -15.26 -8.87
CA ASN A 242 19.19 -14.77 -8.65
C ASN A 242 19.61 -13.73 -9.69
N ALA A 243 18.72 -12.77 -9.97
CA ALA A 243 18.93 -11.79 -11.02
C ALA A 243 19.92 -10.70 -10.58
N LYS A 244 20.79 -10.33 -11.50
CA LYS A 244 21.74 -9.22 -11.39
C LYS A 244 21.33 -8.13 -12.35
N PHE A 245 21.02 -6.95 -11.85
CA PHE A 245 20.63 -5.84 -12.69
C PHE A 245 21.20 -4.51 -12.20
N GLY A 246 21.23 -3.51 -13.07
CA GLY A 246 21.70 -2.18 -12.74
C GLY A 246 21.35 -1.17 -13.83
N PRO A 247 21.97 0.03 -13.80
CA PRO A 247 21.77 1.05 -14.83
C PRO A 247 21.99 0.48 -16.23
N ARG A 248 21.22 0.98 -17.20
CA ARG A 248 21.39 0.53 -18.59
C ARG A 248 22.80 0.82 -19.09
N ILE A 249 23.47 -0.23 -19.54
CA ILE A 249 24.78 -0.14 -20.21
C ILE A 249 24.65 -0.35 -21.72
N ALA A 250 25.41 0.41 -22.50
CA ALA A 250 25.53 0.22 -23.95
C ALA A 250 26.70 -0.70 -24.30
N LYS A 251 27.75 -0.72 -23.46
CA LYS A 251 28.99 -1.49 -23.69
C LYS A 251 29.41 -2.21 -22.40
N LYS A 252 30.07 -3.36 -22.54
CA LYS A 252 30.62 -4.12 -21.40
C LYS A 252 31.62 -3.32 -20.55
N SER A 253 32.32 -2.35 -21.14
CA SER A 253 33.26 -1.46 -20.43
C SER A 253 32.58 -0.47 -19.48
N GLU A 254 31.26 -0.26 -19.62
CA GLU A 254 30.46 0.59 -18.73
C GLU A 254 29.91 -0.20 -17.54
N PHE A 255 30.21 -1.50 -17.46
CA PHE A 255 29.83 -2.33 -16.33
C PHE A 255 30.55 -1.86 -15.07
N ASP A 256 29.76 -1.57 -14.04
CA ASP A 256 30.22 -1.10 -12.74
C ASP A 256 29.58 -1.99 -11.67
N GLU A 257 30.37 -2.87 -11.06
CA GLU A 257 29.90 -3.87 -10.10
C GLU A 257 29.26 -3.23 -8.87
N ASP A 258 29.71 -2.03 -8.48
CA ASP A 258 29.18 -1.30 -7.32
C ASP A 258 27.75 -0.77 -7.55
N LYS A 259 27.32 -0.68 -8.81
CA LYS A 259 25.96 -0.25 -9.20
C LYS A 259 25.02 -1.41 -9.52
N VAL A 260 25.47 -2.65 -9.35
CA VAL A 260 24.67 -3.85 -9.59
C VAL A 260 23.93 -4.24 -8.32
N LYS A 261 22.62 -4.47 -8.45
CA LYS A 261 21.81 -5.11 -7.42
C LYS A 261 21.66 -6.60 -7.72
N ASN A 262 21.77 -7.40 -6.66
CA ASN A 262 21.46 -8.82 -6.70
C ASN A 262 20.08 -8.99 -6.05
N VAL A 263 19.17 -9.63 -6.75
CA VAL A 263 17.80 -9.84 -6.28
C VAL A 263 17.42 -11.30 -6.45
N ASP A 264 16.67 -11.84 -5.49
CA ASP A 264 16.24 -13.22 -5.54
C ASP A 264 15.29 -13.46 -6.71
N LYS A 265 14.45 -12.47 -7.04
CA LYS A 265 13.44 -12.55 -8.09
C LYS A 265 13.33 -11.25 -8.90
N LEU A 266 13.25 -11.38 -10.22
CA LEU A 266 12.95 -10.26 -11.13
C LEU A 266 12.05 -10.74 -12.28
N ASN A 267 10.97 -10.00 -12.56
CA ASN A 267 10.05 -10.38 -13.64
C ASN A 267 10.40 -9.67 -14.95
N LEU A 268 10.27 -10.36 -16.07
CA LEU A 268 10.39 -9.81 -17.42
C LEU A 268 9.07 -9.98 -18.18
N ARG A 269 8.65 -8.94 -18.91
CA ARG A 269 7.59 -9.05 -19.94
C ARG A 269 8.24 -9.18 -21.31
N ILE A 270 8.19 -10.38 -21.88
CA ILE A 270 8.84 -10.73 -23.14
C ILE A 270 7.75 -10.84 -24.22
N SER A 271 7.90 -10.15 -25.35
CA SER A 271 6.97 -10.31 -26.48
C SER A 271 7.06 -11.71 -27.07
N GLU A 272 5.96 -12.25 -27.61
CA GLU A 272 5.94 -13.53 -28.34
C GLU A 272 7.08 -13.63 -29.36
N LYS A 273 7.26 -12.60 -30.19
CA LYS A 273 8.37 -12.51 -31.16
C LYS A 273 9.76 -12.78 -30.54
N LEU A 274 10.09 -12.10 -29.44
CA LEU A 274 11.40 -12.26 -28.79
C LEU A 274 11.58 -13.62 -28.14
N HIS A 275 10.50 -14.20 -27.60
CA HIS A 275 10.52 -15.55 -27.07
C HIS A 275 10.82 -16.55 -28.19
N ASP A 276 10.09 -16.47 -29.30
CA ASP A 276 10.23 -17.38 -30.45
C ASP A 276 11.60 -17.25 -31.14
N GLU A 277 12.10 -16.02 -31.31
CA GLU A 277 13.40 -15.76 -31.95
C GLU A 277 14.58 -16.29 -31.13
N ASN A 278 14.43 -16.40 -29.80
CA ASN A 278 15.49 -16.83 -28.89
C ASN A 278 15.24 -18.22 -28.29
N ASP A 279 14.13 -18.89 -28.60
CA ASP A 279 13.74 -20.21 -28.06
C ASP A 279 13.94 -20.31 -26.54
N LEU A 280 13.44 -19.32 -25.79
CA LEU A 280 13.70 -19.21 -24.34
C LEU A 280 13.00 -20.32 -23.56
N GLN A 281 13.71 -20.96 -22.63
CA GLN A 281 13.22 -22.06 -21.82
C GLN A 281 13.52 -21.85 -20.34
N VAL A 282 12.78 -22.54 -19.47
CA VAL A 282 13.08 -22.60 -18.04
C VAL A 282 14.47 -23.21 -17.84
N GLY A 283 15.29 -22.57 -17.01
CA GLY A 283 16.69 -22.90 -16.77
C GLY A 283 17.68 -22.11 -17.63
N ASP A 284 17.23 -21.39 -18.67
CA ASP A 284 18.13 -20.54 -19.45
C ASP A 284 18.61 -19.35 -18.62
N LYS A 285 19.90 -19.04 -18.73
CA LYS A 285 20.46 -17.78 -18.24
C LYS A 285 20.34 -16.71 -19.31
N VAL A 286 19.83 -15.54 -18.96
CA VAL A 286 19.56 -14.48 -19.92
C VAL A 286 20.13 -13.12 -19.49
N THR A 287 20.43 -12.30 -20.49
CA THR A 287 20.64 -10.85 -20.35
C THR A 287 19.60 -10.10 -21.19
N ALA A 288 19.11 -8.99 -20.67
CA ALA A 288 18.12 -8.17 -21.35
C ALA A 288 18.29 -6.69 -21.01
N ASN A 289 17.88 -5.83 -21.94
CA ASN A 289 17.73 -4.40 -21.69
C ASN A 289 16.25 -4.04 -21.76
N GLY A 290 15.75 -3.29 -20.78
CA GLY A 290 14.37 -2.83 -20.76
C GLY A 290 14.15 -1.71 -19.76
N LYS A 291 12.90 -1.33 -19.55
CA LYS A 291 12.48 -0.34 -18.57
C LYS A 291 11.91 -1.07 -17.37
N LEU A 292 12.44 -0.83 -16.17
CA LEU A 292 11.84 -1.35 -14.95
C LEU A 292 10.64 -0.49 -14.60
N THR A 293 9.48 -1.10 -14.42
CA THR A 293 8.23 -0.40 -14.11
C THR A 293 7.44 -1.22 -13.09
N LYS A 294 6.74 -0.55 -12.17
CA LYS A 294 5.72 -1.21 -11.37
C LYS A 294 4.48 -1.43 -12.24
N ASP A 295 4.07 -2.68 -12.43
CA ASP A 295 2.87 -3.00 -13.20
C ASP A 295 1.64 -2.93 -12.30
N ASN A 296 0.76 -1.96 -12.56
CA ASN A 296 -0.44 -1.74 -11.75
C ASN A 296 -1.42 -2.93 -11.74
N PHE A 297 -1.43 -3.76 -12.80
CA PHE A 297 -2.34 -4.89 -12.90
C PHE A 297 -1.77 -6.13 -12.19
N LEU A 298 -0.49 -6.40 -12.39
CA LEU A 298 0.22 -7.53 -11.81
C LEU A 298 0.74 -7.24 -10.39
N LYS A 299 0.72 -5.98 -9.95
CA LYS A 299 1.19 -5.51 -8.64
C LYS A 299 2.62 -5.95 -8.31
N MET A 300 3.50 -5.84 -9.30
CA MET A 300 4.90 -6.27 -9.17
C MET A 300 5.81 -5.39 -10.03
N TYR A 301 7.08 -5.26 -9.63
CA TYR A 301 8.10 -4.73 -10.51
C TYR A 301 8.41 -5.71 -11.65
N ILE A 302 8.44 -5.17 -12.85
CA ILE A 302 8.65 -5.92 -14.07
C ILE A 302 9.43 -5.10 -15.09
N VAL A 303 10.34 -5.76 -15.80
CA VAL A 303 11.08 -5.17 -16.90
C VAL A 303 10.23 -5.28 -18.17
N LYS A 304 9.83 -4.14 -18.72
CA LYS A 304 9.06 -4.02 -19.96
C LYS A 304 9.90 -3.40 -21.07
N ASN A 305 9.33 -3.29 -22.26
CA ASN A 305 9.97 -2.68 -23.44
C ASN A 305 11.31 -3.32 -23.79
N ILE A 306 11.42 -4.63 -23.55
CA ILE A 306 12.61 -5.40 -23.90
C ILE A 306 12.69 -5.46 -25.41
N ARG A 307 13.78 -4.93 -25.98
CA ARG A 307 14.04 -4.95 -27.43
C ARG A 307 15.00 -6.05 -27.85
N LYS A 308 15.79 -6.56 -26.90
CA LYS A 308 16.80 -7.58 -27.11
C LYS A 308 16.93 -8.38 -25.82
N ILE A 309 16.92 -9.69 -25.97
CA ILE A 309 17.22 -10.67 -24.92
C ILE A 309 18.19 -11.68 -25.54
N GLU A 310 19.20 -12.09 -24.78
CA GLU A 310 20.20 -13.06 -25.24
C GLU A 310 20.41 -14.12 -24.16
N LYS A 311 20.58 -15.38 -24.57
CA LYS A 311 21.06 -16.45 -23.68
C LYS A 311 22.56 -16.27 -23.42
N ILE A 312 23.00 -16.53 -22.20
CA ILE A 312 24.40 -16.39 -21.76
C ILE A 312 25.07 -17.74 -21.59
#